data_AF-A0A7V5SCK4-F1
#
_entry.id   AF-A0A7V5SCK4-F1
#
_cell.length_a   1.000
_cell.length_b   1.000
_cell.length_c   1.000
_cell.angle_alpha   90.00
_cell.angle_beta   90.00
_cell.angle_gamma   90.00
#
_symmetry.space_group_name_H-M   'P 1'
#
loop_
_entity.id
_entity.type
_entity.pdbx_description
1 polymer ?
#
loop_
_entity_poly.entity_id
_entity_poly.type
_entity_poly.pdbx_seq_one_letter_code
_entity_poly.pdbx_strand_id
1 'polypeptide(L)'
;MSTRREHYKSLAEQLQVPQEIEPVPIKELLRRSSQNNIYEVVSDMSRRAENILSELTEELRAKLQEITAQEEAMQRGDTEAQQQLQIELRQWVELYRSLPKPTLIALWEKLHEPPVSQ
;
A
#
# COMPACT_ATOMS: atom_id res chain seq x y z
N MET A 1 -5.80 -15.03 -6.10
CA MET A 1 -6.32 -13.91 -5.29
C MET A 1 -5.14 -13.00 -5.05
N SER A 2 -5.02 -11.88 -5.78
CA SER A 2 -3.92 -10.95 -5.58
C SER A 2 -4.07 -10.30 -4.20
N THR A 3 -3.01 -10.29 -3.40
CA THR A 3 -3.02 -9.69 -2.06
C THR A 3 -3.10 -8.16 -2.15
N ARG A 4 -3.58 -7.46 -1.11
CA ARG A 4 -3.74 -5.98 -1.20
C ARG A 4 -2.38 -5.31 -1.39
N ARG A 5 -1.33 -5.83 -0.75
CA ARG A 5 0.06 -5.40 -0.98
C ARG A 5 0.54 -5.56 -2.44
N GLU A 6 0.20 -6.66 -3.10
CA GLU A 6 0.58 -6.91 -4.51
C GLU A 6 -0.17 -5.96 -5.44
N HIS A 7 -1.44 -5.70 -5.13
CA HIS A 7 -2.24 -4.71 -5.82
C HIS A 7 -1.60 -3.32 -5.73
N TYR A 8 -1.25 -2.85 -4.53
CA TYR A 8 -0.62 -1.53 -4.36
C TYR A 8 0.78 -1.44 -4.97
N LYS A 9 1.55 -2.54 -4.96
CA LYS A 9 2.83 -2.58 -5.66
C LYS A 9 2.64 -2.49 -7.18
N SER A 10 1.74 -3.28 -7.74
CA SER A 10 1.44 -3.25 -9.17
C SER A 10 0.89 -1.90 -9.60
N LEU A 11 0.02 -1.29 -8.79
CA LEU A 11 -0.52 0.04 -9.01
C LEU A 11 0.59 1.09 -8.99
N ALA A 12 1.49 1.02 -8.01
CA ALA A 12 2.64 1.91 -7.93
C ALA A 12 3.56 1.80 -9.14
N GLU A 13 3.80 0.59 -9.64
CA GLU A 13 4.59 0.33 -10.85
C GLU A 13 3.88 0.85 -12.12
N GLN A 14 2.57 0.63 -12.24
CA GLN A 14 1.77 1.10 -13.38
C GLN A 14 1.70 2.62 -13.44
N LEU A 15 1.49 3.26 -12.29
CA LEU A 15 1.40 4.71 -12.17
C LEU A 15 2.77 5.39 -12.09
N GLN A 16 3.87 4.62 -12.08
CA GLN A 16 5.24 5.12 -11.93
C GLN A 16 5.37 6.05 -10.71
N VAL A 17 4.78 5.65 -9.58
CA VAL A 17 4.76 6.44 -8.36
C VAL A 17 6.19 6.62 -7.85
N PRO A 18 6.68 7.87 -7.71
CA PRO A 18 7.99 8.14 -7.17
C PRO A 18 8.05 7.77 -5.70
N GLN A 19 9.23 7.41 -5.23
CA GLN A 19 9.50 7.13 -3.81
C GLN A 19 9.62 8.43 -3.00
N GLU A 20 9.86 9.56 -3.66
CA GLU A 20 9.98 10.89 -3.07
C GLU A 20 8.86 11.81 -3.57
N ILE A 21 8.55 12.85 -2.79
CA ILE A 21 7.51 13.82 -3.15
C ILE A 21 8.08 14.78 -4.19
N GLU A 22 7.52 14.75 -5.39
CA GLU A 22 7.75 15.78 -6.39
C GLU A 22 6.68 16.89 -6.29
N PRO A 23 7.02 18.15 -6.58
CA PRO A 23 6.06 19.25 -6.53
C PRO A 23 5.02 19.10 -7.63
N VAL A 24 3.78 18.74 -7.25
CA VAL A 24 2.64 18.68 -8.16
C VAL A 24 1.99 20.06 -8.28
N PRO A 25 1.77 20.59 -9.49
CA PRO A 25 1.06 21.86 -9.67
C PRO A 25 -0.37 21.79 -9.14
N ILE A 26 -0.74 22.73 -8.25
CA ILE A 26 -2.08 22.81 -7.63
C ILE A 26 -3.20 22.84 -8.69
N LYS A 27 -2.96 23.49 -9.83
CA LYS A 27 -3.91 23.54 -10.96
C LYS A 27 -4.34 22.17 -11.45
N GLU A 28 -3.44 21.18 -11.41
CA GLU A 28 -3.73 19.82 -11.88
C GLU A 28 -4.61 19.09 -10.87
N LEU A 29 -4.35 19.29 -9.58
CA LEU A 29 -5.19 18.78 -8.49
C LEU A 29 -6.60 19.37 -8.53
N LEU A 30 -6.70 20.67 -8.80
CA LEU A 30 -7.98 21.36 -8.94
C LEU A 30 -8.79 20.88 -10.14
N ARG A 31 -8.14 20.54 -11.26
CA ARG A 31 -8.81 19.96 -12.43
C ARG A 31 -9.50 18.62 -12.13
N ARG A 32 -8.99 17.89 -11.14
CA ARG A 32 -9.53 16.61 -10.67
C ARG A 32 -10.61 16.78 -9.57
N SER A 33 -10.88 18.01 -9.14
CA SER A 33 -11.98 18.35 -8.22
C SER A 33 -13.23 18.75 -9.00
N SER A 34 -14.39 18.22 -8.61
CA SER A 34 -15.68 18.65 -9.16
C SER A 34 -16.06 20.07 -8.74
N GLN A 35 -15.57 20.54 -7.59
CA GLN A 35 -15.95 21.82 -6.99
C GLN A 35 -14.86 22.90 -7.07
N ASN A 36 -13.73 22.63 -7.74
CA ASN A 36 -12.56 23.51 -7.78
C ASN A 36 -12.08 23.92 -6.37
N ASN A 37 -12.25 23.04 -5.38
CA ASN A 37 -11.92 23.29 -3.98
C ASN A 37 -10.71 22.45 -3.55
N ILE A 38 -9.59 23.10 -3.29
CA ILE A 38 -8.34 22.42 -2.90
C ILE A 38 -8.45 21.71 -1.55
N TYR A 39 -9.24 22.25 -0.61
CA TYR A 39 -9.38 21.65 0.72
C TYR A 39 -10.14 20.33 0.66
N GLU A 40 -11.13 20.23 -0.23
CA GLU A 40 -11.86 18.99 -0.49
C GLU A 40 -10.94 17.94 -1.10
N VAL A 41 -10.11 18.32 -2.08
CA VAL A 41 -9.11 17.42 -2.68
C VAL A 41 -8.15 16.86 -1.63
N VAL A 42 -7.64 17.73 -0.76
CA VAL A 42 -6.75 17.32 0.34
C VAL A 42 -7.48 16.37 1.28
N SER A 43 -8.73 16.68 1.66
CA SER A 43 -9.53 15.82 2.55
C SER A 43 -9.79 14.43 1.95
N ASP A 44 -10.13 14.36 0.66
CA ASP A 44 -10.33 13.11 -0.06
C ASP A 44 -9.05 12.28 -0.14
N MET A 45 -7.92 12.92 -0.48
CA MET A 45 -6.62 12.26 -0.53
C MET A 45 -6.20 11.73 0.84
N SER A 46 -6.43 12.49 1.91
CA SER A 46 -6.17 12.05 3.28
C SER A 46 -7.03 10.83 3.63
N ARG A 47 -8.33 10.86 3.33
CA ARG A 47 -9.22 9.71 3.57
C ARG A 47 -8.75 8.47 2.81
N ARG A 48 -8.34 8.64 1.54
CA ARG A 48 -7.83 7.53 0.73
C ARG A 48 -6.52 6.97 1.29
N ALA A 49 -5.58 7.83 1.69
CA ALA A 49 -4.32 7.41 2.29
C ALA A 49 -4.54 6.62 3.59
N GLU A 50 -5.48 7.05 4.44
CA GLU A 50 -5.86 6.33 5.66
C GLU A 50 -6.47 4.95 5.35
N ASN A 51 -7.31 4.85 4.32
CA ASN A 51 -7.86 3.56 3.89
C ASN A 51 -6.76 2.60 3.43
N ILE A 52 -5.82 3.07 2.59
CA ILE A 52 -4.66 2.27 2.15
C ILE A 52 -3.84 1.80 3.35
N LEU A 53 -3.57 2.70 4.30
CA LEU A 53 -2.81 2.38 5.51
C LEU A 53 -3.53 1.35 6.37
N SER A 54 -4.84 1.51 6.55
CA SER A 54 -5.69 0.58 7.31
C SER A 54 -5.68 -0.82 6.69
N GLU A 55 -5.85 -0.91 5.38
CA GLU A 55 -5.83 -2.16 4.62
C GLU A 55 -4.49 -2.90 4.72
N LEU A 56 -3.38 -2.18 4.58
CA LEU A 56 -2.02 -2.73 4.70
C LEU A 56 -1.73 -3.18 6.15
N THR A 57 -2.19 -2.40 7.13
CA THR A 57 -2.00 -2.73 8.55
C THR A 57 -2.79 -3.97 8.95
N GLU A 58 -4.02 -4.09 8.46
CA GLU A 58 -4.86 -5.28 8.69
C GLU A 58 -4.19 -6.53 8.09
N GLU A 59 -3.69 -6.43 6.85
CA GLU A 59 -2.97 -7.51 6.18
C GLU A 59 -1.69 -7.90 6.95
N LEU A 60 -0.90 -6.92 7.40
CA LEU A 60 0.29 -7.16 8.24
C LEU A 60 -0.05 -7.85 9.55
N ARG A 61 -1.13 -7.45 10.23
CA ARG A 61 -1.56 -8.07 11.50
C ARG A 61 -2.00 -9.52 11.29
N ALA A 62 -2.75 -9.80 10.24
CA ALA A 62 -3.15 -11.16 9.89
C ALA A 62 -1.92 -12.03 9.64
N LYS A 63 -0.92 -11.51 8.93
CA LYS A 63 0.31 -12.26 8.67
C LYS A 63 1.14 -12.49 9.92
N LEU A 64 1.25 -11.50 10.80
CA LEU A 64 1.95 -11.65 12.09
C LEU A 64 1.34 -12.77 12.93
N GLN A 65 0.01 -12.86 12.98
CA GLN A 65 -0.67 -13.95 13.69
C GLN A 65 -0.37 -15.32 13.07
N GLU A 66 -0.32 -15.40 11.73
CA GLU A 66 0.07 -16.63 11.02
C GLU A 66 1.51 -17.04 11.36
N ILE A 67 2.44 -16.08 11.38
CA ILE A 67 3.84 -16.31 11.73
C ILE A 67 3.95 -16.81 13.18
N THR A 68 3.26 -16.19 14.13
CA THR A 68 3.30 -16.63 15.53
C THR A 68 2.76 -18.06 15.68
N ALA A 69 1.67 -18.41 14.99
CA ALA A 69 1.15 -19.78 14.99
C ALA A 69 2.12 -20.79 14.34
N GLN A 70 2.86 -20.37 13.30
CA GLN A 70 3.86 -21.20 12.64
C GLN A 70 5.12 -21.40 13.50
N GLU A 71 5.60 -20.35 14.18
CA GLU A 71 6.74 -20.43 15.11
C GLU A 71 6.46 -21.40 16.26
N GLU A 72 5.26 -21.35 16.85
CA GLU A 72 4.82 -22.28 17.89
C GLU A 72 4.78 -23.74 17.37
N ALA A 73 4.33 -23.94 16.12
CA ALA A 73 4.31 -25.27 15.52
C ALA A 73 5.72 -25.82 15.22
N MET A 74 6.67 -24.94 14.86
CA MET A 74 8.02 -25.28 14.38
C MET A 74 9.06 -25.50 15.49
N GLN A 75 8.80 -25.05 16.73
CA GLN A 75 9.60 -25.42 17.91
C GLN A 75 9.70 -26.94 18.15
N ARG A 76 8.91 -27.75 17.43
CA ARG A 76 8.98 -29.21 17.38
C ARG A 76 10.18 -29.78 16.60
N GLY A 77 11.06 -28.94 16.03
CA GLY A 77 12.37 -29.36 15.50
C GLY A 77 12.46 -29.52 13.97
N ASP A 78 11.53 -28.96 13.21
CA ASP A 78 11.56 -29.00 11.74
C ASP A 78 12.36 -27.82 11.17
N THR A 79 13.57 -28.10 10.69
CA THR A 79 14.50 -27.11 10.15
C THR A 79 14.11 -26.62 8.75
N GLU A 80 13.36 -27.40 7.97
CA GLU A 80 12.91 -27.03 6.63
C GLU A 80 11.79 -25.98 6.71
N ALA A 81 10.82 -26.21 7.60
CA ALA A 81 9.77 -25.23 7.91
C ALA A 81 10.36 -23.89 8.40
N GLN A 82 11.45 -23.93 9.18
CA GLN A 82 12.16 -22.73 9.62
C GLN A 82 12.84 -21.95 8.51
N GLN A 83 13.45 -22.63 7.55
CA GLN A 83 14.05 -21.95 6.40
C GLN A 83 12.99 -21.32 5.51
N GLN A 84 11.87 -22.01 5.28
CA GLN A 84 10.76 -21.51 4.47
C GLN A 84 10.13 -20.25 5.06
N LEU A 85 9.85 -20.24 6.37
CA LEU A 85 9.33 -19.06 7.07
C LEU A 85 10.27 -17.86 6.96
N GLN A 86 11.58 -18.09 7.07
CA GLN A 86 12.57 -17.00 6.90
C GLN A 86 12.61 -16.44 5.47
N ILE A 87 12.47 -17.29 4.45
CA ILE A 87 12.38 -16.83 3.05
C ILE A 87 11.14 -15.96 2.88
N GLU A 88 10.00 -16.42 3.39
CA GLU A 88 8.75 -15.68 3.33
C GLU A 88 8.84 -14.32 4.05
N LEU A 89 9.37 -14.29 5.27
CA LEU A 89 9.58 -13.05 6.02
C LEU A 89 10.43 -12.04 5.26
N ARG A 90 11.53 -12.49 4.62
CA ARG A 90 12.38 -11.61 3.80
C ARG A 90 11.62 -11.04 2.61
N GLN A 91 10.82 -11.87 1.92
CA GLN A 91 9.99 -11.41 0.81
C GLN A 91 8.95 -10.38 1.26
N TRP A 92 8.32 -10.59 2.43
CA TRP A 92 7.40 -9.63 3.02
C TRP A 92 8.10 -8.30 3.33
N VAL A 93 9.20 -8.32 4.08
CA VAL A 93 9.94 -7.10 4.47
C VAL A 93 10.39 -6.31 3.24
N GLU A 94 10.92 -6.98 2.22
CA GLU A 94 11.38 -6.32 0.99
C GLU A 94 10.22 -5.64 0.24
N LEU A 95 9.05 -6.31 0.17
CA LEU A 95 7.87 -5.77 -0.48
C LEU A 95 7.38 -4.50 0.24
N TYR A 96 7.23 -4.53 1.57
CA TYR A 96 6.79 -3.36 2.33
C TYR A 96 7.80 -2.22 2.30
N ARG A 97 9.10 -2.53 2.21
CA ARG A 97 10.15 -1.52 2.02
C ARG A 97 10.06 -0.85 0.65
N SER A 98 9.65 -1.59 -0.37
CA SER A 98 9.52 -1.09 -1.75
C SER A 98 8.26 -0.25 -1.98
N LEU A 99 7.25 -0.34 -1.10
CA LEU A 99 6.00 0.38 -1.27
C LEU A 99 6.18 1.90 -1.02
N PRO A 100 5.69 2.76 -1.95
CA PRO A 100 5.65 4.19 -1.70
C PRO A 100 4.75 4.53 -0.50
N LYS A 101 4.92 5.74 0.04
CA LYS A 101 4.08 6.22 1.14
C LYS A 101 2.60 6.19 0.74
N PRO A 102 1.66 5.77 1.62
CA PRO A 102 0.23 5.74 1.30
C PRO A 102 -0.32 7.06 0.76
N THR A 103 0.19 8.19 1.26
CA THR A 103 -0.16 9.53 0.77
C THR A 103 0.28 9.78 -0.67
N LEU A 104 1.42 9.24 -1.08
CA LEU A 104 1.89 9.30 -2.47
C LEU A 104 1.01 8.43 -3.36
N ILE A 105 0.68 7.21 -2.93
CA ILE A 105 -0.22 6.33 -3.69
C ILE A 105 -1.57 7.04 -3.91
N ALA A 106 -2.18 7.59 -2.85
CA ALA A 106 -3.45 8.31 -2.94
C ALA A 106 -3.39 9.55 -3.86
N LEU A 107 -2.27 10.29 -3.85
CA LEU A 107 -2.03 11.42 -4.74
C LEU A 107 -2.00 10.98 -6.20
N TRP A 108 -1.24 9.92 -6.49
CA TRP A 108 -1.06 9.43 -7.85
C TRP A 108 -2.33 8.77 -8.40
N GLU A 109 -3.09 8.06 -7.58
CA GLU A 109 -4.45 7.60 -7.89
C GLU A 109 -5.32 8.79 -8.32
N LYS A 110 -5.40 9.86 -7.52
CA LYS A 110 -6.22 11.04 -7.86
C LYS A 110 -5.79 11.69 -9.19
N LEU A 111 -4.49 11.70 -9.49
CA LEU A 111 -3.91 12.33 -10.67
C LEU A 111 -4.04 11.50 -11.95
N HIS A 112 -4.07 10.17 -11.86
CA HIS A 112 -3.95 9.29 -13.03
C HIS A 112 -5.13 8.35 -13.21
N GLU A 113 -5.81 7.94 -12.14
CA GLU A 113 -7.02 7.14 -12.29
C GLU A 113 -8.15 8.00 -12.86
N PRO A 114 -8.97 7.44 -13.77
CA PRO A 114 -10.19 8.10 -14.19
C PRO A 114 -11.11 8.25 -12.98
N PRO A 115 -11.84 9.39 -12.84
CA PRO A 115 -12.86 9.49 -11.81
C PRO A 115 -13.83 8.33 -12.01
N VAL A 116 -14.03 7.52 -10.96
CA VAL A 116 -15.05 6.48 -10.98
C VAL A 116 -16.38 7.19 -11.18
N SER A 117 -16.94 7.10 -12.39
CA SER A 117 -18.29 7.55 -12.67
C SER A 117 -19.23 6.79 -11.75
N GLN A 118 -19.84 7.50 -10.81
CA GLN A 118 -20.97 7.00 -10.03
C GLN A 118 -22.21 6.92 -10.93
#